data_AF-A0A473T8R5-F1
#
_entry.id   AF-A0A473T8R5-F1
#
_cell.length_a   1.000
_cell.length_b   1.000
_cell.length_c   1.000
_cell.angle_alpha   90.00
_cell.angle_beta   90.00
_cell.angle_gamma   90.00
#
_symmetry.space_group_name_H-M   'P 1'
#
loop_
_entity.id
_entity.type
_entity.pdbx_description
1 polymer ?
#
loop_
_entity_poly.entity_id
_entity_poly.type
_entity_poly.pdbx_seq_one_letter_code
_entity_poly.pdbx_strand_id
1 'polypeptide(L)'
;MIYMSLTENDIDYIATVRNVKQFFKEFQQLRVVSGLSAKIRLRNDGYLEEPNFRSFHLNSQIRHGKQVIIGAQGLVNGFTEVLNGMDELQRLILIRCYIDGKRDMAIALETNYGIAQYKRIKRKSVIELATRVGVVVKKQFDEVS
;
A
#
# COMPACT_ATOMS: atom_id res chain seq x y z
N MET A 1 22.56 -13.08 13.98
CA MET A 1 21.11 -12.87 13.72
C MET A 1 20.78 -13.67 12.48
N ILE A 2 20.09 -14.81 12.61
CA ILE A 2 19.72 -15.63 11.45
C ILE A 2 18.50 -14.96 10.81
N TYR A 3 18.68 -14.32 9.64
CA TYR A 3 17.56 -13.90 8.81
C TYR A 3 16.90 -15.18 8.27
N MET A 4 15.84 -15.62 8.93
CA MET A 4 14.97 -16.65 8.37
C MET A 4 14.20 -16.00 7.22
N SER A 5 14.70 -16.14 5.99
CA SER A 5 14.04 -15.63 4.79
C SER A 5 12.71 -16.36 4.62
N LEU A 6 11.60 -15.64 4.78
CA LEU A 6 10.29 -16.17 4.43
C LEU A 6 10.29 -16.57 2.97
N THR A 7 9.94 -17.82 2.67
CA THR A 7 9.69 -18.22 1.28
C THR A 7 8.24 -17.87 0.92
N GLU A 8 7.94 -17.62 -0.36
CA GLU A 8 6.55 -17.33 -0.80
C GLU A 8 5.55 -18.43 -0.40
N ASN A 9 6.03 -19.64 -0.13
CA ASN A 9 5.23 -20.79 0.27
C ASN A 9 4.79 -20.73 1.73
N ASP A 10 5.51 -20.00 2.58
CA ASP A 10 5.22 -19.83 4.01
C ASP A 10 4.16 -18.74 4.27
N ILE A 11 3.76 -18.02 3.23
CA ILE A 11 2.84 -16.88 3.33
C ILE A 11 1.39 -17.34 3.13
N ASP A 12 0.52 -17.02 4.08
CA ASP A 12 -0.92 -17.04 3.85
C ASP A 12 -1.27 -15.85 2.95
N TYR A 13 -1.33 -16.14 1.66
CA TYR A 13 -1.57 -15.14 0.64
C TYR A 13 -2.96 -14.51 0.78
N ILE A 14 -4.00 -15.27 1.17
CA ILE A 14 -5.36 -14.74 1.25
C ILE A 14 -5.46 -13.76 2.42
N ALA A 15 -4.92 -14.14 3.59
CA ALA A 15 -4.86 -13.24 4.74
C ALA A 15 -3.99 -12.02 4.46
N THR A 16 -2.84 -12.20 3.80
CA THR A 16 -1.97 -11.09 3.39
C THR A 16 -2.68 -10.12 2.42
N VAL A 17 -3.45 -10.63 1.44
CA VAL A 17 -4.27 -9.79 0.55
C VAL A 17 -5.31 -8.98 1.32
N ARG A 18 -5.92 -9.56 2.36
CA ARG A 18 -6.87 -8.84 3.24
C ARG A 18 -6.17 -7.71 3.99
N ASN A 19 -4.99 -7.96 4.53
CA ASN A 19 -4.18 -6.95 5.21
C ASN A 19 -3.73 -5.82 4.27
N VAL A 20 -3.31 -6.14 3.04
CA VAL A 20 -2.97 -5.12 2.04
C VAL A 20 -4.19 -4.27 1.66
N LYS A 21 -5.37 -4.90 1.54
CA LYS A 21 -6.62 -4.16 1.30
C LYS A 21 -6.93 -3.20 2.45
N GLN A 22 -6.70 -3.64 3.69
CA GLN A 22 -6.92 -2.82 4.87
C GLN A 22 -5.92 -1.66 4.96
N PHE A 23 -4.64 -1.93 4.67
CA PHE A 23 -3.59 -0.92 4.54
C PHE A 23 -4.01 0.21 3.59
N PHE A 24 -4.48 -0.11 2.38
CA PHE A 24 -4.89 0.94 1.43
C PHE A 24 -6.09 1.75 1.93
N LYS A 25 -7.06 1.14 2.61
CA LYS A 25 -8.17 1.87 3.22
C LYS A 25 -7.68 2.85 4.29
N GLU A 26 -6.79 2.41 5.17
CA GLU A 26 -6.20 3.23 6.22
C GLU A 26 -5.36 4.36 5.62
N PHE A 27 -4.59 4.08 4.57
CA PHE A 27 -3.83 5.10 3.88
C PHE A 27 -4.73 6.21 3.29
N GLN A 28 -5.87 5.85 2.67
CA GLN A 28 -6.84 6.82 2.19
C GLN A 28 -7.47 7.65 3.32
N GLN A 29 -7.73 7.03 4.48
CA GLN A 29 -8.24 7.73 5.67
C GLN A 29 -7.20 8.71 6.24
N LEU A 30 -5.94 8.26 6.38
CA LEU A 30 -4.84 9.10 6.85
C LEU A 30 -4.62 10.32 5.95
N ARG A 31 -4.78 10.15 4.63
CA ARG A 31 -4.73 11.27 3.67
C ARG A 31 -5.81 12.31 3.98
N VAL A 32 -7.05 11.90 4.24
CA VAL A 32 -8.15 12.81 4.59
C VAL A 32 -7.85 13.52 5.91
N VAL A 33 -7.41 12.80 6.94
CA VAL A 33 -7.02 13.38 8.25
C VAL A 33 -5.88 14.41 8.08
N SER A 34 -4.97 14.15 7.15
CA SER A 34 -3.84 15.04 6.84
C SER A 34 -4.22 16.24 5.97
N GLY A 35 -5.50 16.37 5.58
CA GLY A 35 -6.01 17.45 4.75
C GLY A 35 -5.80 17.27 3.24
N LEU A 36 -5.58 16.03 2.78
CA LEU A 36 -5.47 15.68 1.37
C LEU A 36 -6.75 15.02 0.85
N SER A 37 -6.84 14.85 -0.47
CA SER A 37 -7.85 13.97 -1.07
C SER A 37 -7.58 12.51 -0.68
N ALA A 38 -8.66 11.78 -0.36
CA ALA A 38 -8.62 10.33 -0.13
C ALA A 38 -8.10 9.56 -1.35
N LYS A 39 -8.36 10.07 -2.57
CA LYS A 39 -7.91 9.40 -3.79
C LYS A 39 -6.43 9.67 -4.00
N ILE A 40 -5.65 8.59 -4.05
CA ILE A 40 -4.23 8.61 -4.43
C ILE A 40 -4.16 8.64 -5.95
N ARG A 41 -3.26 9.47 -6.50
CA ARG A 41 -3.06 9.58 -7.95
C ARG A 41 -1.63 9.24 -8.31
N LEU A 42 -1.48 8.58 -9.45
CA LEU A 42 -0.20 8.45 -10.13
C LEU A 42 -0.01 9.69 -11.00
N ARG A 43 1.19 10.26 -10.94
CA ARG A 43 1.70 11.23 -11.89
C ARG A 43 2.06 10.54 -13.20
N ASN A 44 2.33 11.33 -14.24
CA ASN A 44 2.68 10.82 -15.57
C ASN A 44 4.03 10.07 -15.60
N ASP A 45 4.90 10.31 -14.61
CA ASP A 45 6.18 9.62 -14.41
C ASP A 45 6.03 8.28 -13.65
N GLY A 46 4.80 7.84 -13.38
CA GLY A 46 4.52 6.57 -12.71
C GLY A 46 4.69 6.60 -11.19
N TYR A 47 5.04 7.73 -10.58
CA TYR A 47 5.11 7.90 -9.12
C TYR A 47 3.79 8.40 -8.53
N LEU A 48 3.58 8.18 -7.23
CA LEU A 48 2.48 8.82 -6.52
C LEU A 48 2.69 10.35 -6.49
N GLU A 49 1.60 11.10 -6.50
CA GLU A 49 1.65 12.54 -6.23
C GLU A 49 2.28 12.83 -4.86
N GLU A 50 3.16 13.83 -4.79
CA GLU A 50 3.75 14.25 -3.52
C GLU A 50 2.65 14.80 -2.59
N PRO A 51 2.63 14.38 -1.32
CA PRO A 51 1.72 14.94 -0.33
C PRO A 51 1.96 16.45 -0.14
N ASN A 52 1.04 17.28 -0.64
CA ASN A 52 1.07 18.73 -0.38
C ASN A 52 0.12 19.08 0.76
N PHE A 53 0.64 19.01 1.98
CA PHE A 53 -0.11 19.38 3.17
C PHE A 53 -0.21 20.91 3.24
N ARG A 54 -1.40 21.45 2.98
CA ARG A 54 -1.64 22.88 3.21
C ARG A 54 -1.38 23.20 4.68
N SER A 55 -0.73 24.34 4.93
CA SER A 55 -0.55 24.87 6.28
C SER A 55 -1.91 25.16 6.92
N PHE A 56 -2.40 24.26 7.77
CA PHE A 56 -3.57 24.53 8.58
C PHE A 56 -3.19 25.50 9.69
N HIS A 57 -3.72 26.72 9.64
CA HIS A 57 -3.72 27.62 10.79
C HIS A 57 -4.75 27.11 11.81
N LEU A 58 -4.38 26.10 12.59
CA LEU A 58 -5.16 25.66 13.73
C LEU A 58 -4.98 26.66 14.87
N ASN A 59 -6.09 27.24 15.33
CA ASN A 59 -6.11 28.05 16.53
C ASN A 59 -5.52 27.23 17.70
N SER A 60 -4.71 27.89 18.54
CA SER A 60 -3.85 27.31 19.59
C SER A 60 -4.55 26.47 20.67
N GLN A 61 -5.89 26.38 20.63
CA GLN A 61 -6.73 25.65 21.58
C GLN A 61 -6.92 24.16 21.24
N ILE A 62 -6.48 23.68 20.07
CA ILE A 62 -6.63 22.26 19.65
C ILE A 62 -5.25 21.58 19.54
N ARG A 63 -4.51 21.52 20.65
CA ARG A 63 -3.17 20.90 20.67
C ARG A 63 -3.19 19.41 20.29
N HIS A 64 -4.19 18.66 20.76
CA HIS A 64 -4.32 17.23 20.45
C HIS A 64 -4.65 16.98 18.97
N GLY A 65 -5.54 17.76 18.37
CA GLY A 65 -5.85 17.66 16.94
C GLY A 65 -4.64 17.98 16.05
N LYS A 66 -3.80 18.95 16.46
CA LYS A 66 -2.55 19.26 15.75
C LYS A 66 -1.57 18.08 15.76
N GLN A 67 -1.40 17.39 16.88
CA GLN A 67 -0.51 16.23 16.96
C GLN A 67 -1.01 15.06 16.11
N VAL A 68 -2.31 14.81 16.10
CA VAL A 68 -2.92 13.76 15.25
C VAL A 68 -2.69 14.07 13.77
N ILE A 69 -2.89 15.32 13.34
CA ILE A 69 -2.66 15.72 11.95
C ILE A 69 -1.18 15.56 11.58
N ILE A 70 -0.25 16.01 12.41
CA ILE A 70 1.21 15.87 12.14
C ILE A 70 1.60 14.38 12.06
N GLY A 71 1.09 13.54 12.97
CA GLY A 71 1.33 12.10 12.94
C GLY A 71 0.79 11.45 11.66
N ALA A 72 -0.43 11.83 11.24
CA ALA A 72 -1.02 11.35 10.00
C ALA A 72 -0.20 11.80 8.77
N GLN A 73 0.28 13.04 8.75
CA GLN A 73 1.15 13.56 7.68
C GLN A 73 2.44 12.75 7.56
N GLY A 74 3.08 12.44 8.69
CA GLY A 74 4.27 11.59 8.73
C GLY A 74 4.01 10.19 8.17
N LEU A 75 2.90 9.55 8.55
CA LEU A 75 2.51 8.24 8.01
C LEU A 75 2.20 8.30 6.51
N VAL A 76 1.51 9.35 6.05
CA VAL A 76 1.21 9.55 4.63
C VAL A 76 2.50 9.69 3.81
N ASN A 77 3.49 10.43 4.30
CA ASN A 77 4.80 10.54 3.66
C ASN A 77 5.50 9.19 3.60
N GLY A 78 5.61 8.49 4.74
CA GLY A 78 6.28 7.19 4.80
C GLY A 78 5.64 6.15 3.87
N PHE A 79 4.29 6.08 3.82
CA PHE A 79 3.60 5.17 2.91
C PHE A 79 3.74 5.56 1.43
N THR A 80 3.80 6.86 1.14
CA THR A 80 4.08 7.35 -0.21
C THR A 80 5.48 6.94 -0.65
N GLU A 81 6.48 7.13 0.21
CA GLU A 81 7.87 6.72 -0.04
C GLU A 81 8.00 5.22 -0.26
N VAL A 82 7.35 4.39 0.59
CA VAL A 82 7.35 2.94 0.44
C VAL A 82 6.84 2.52 -0.95
N LEU A 83 5.71 3.08 -1.39
CA LEU A 83 5.12 2.76 -2.70
C LEU A 83 5.99 3.30 -3.85
N ASN A 84 6.53 4.51 -3.73
CA ASN A 84 7.42 5.10 -4.73
C ASN A 84 8.76 4.36 -4.85
N GLY A 85 9.21 3.69 -3.78
CA GLY A 85 10.39 2.83 -3.79
C GLY A 85 10.15 1.42 -4.35
N MET A 86 8.92 1.06 -4.74
CA MET A 86 8.64 -0.20 -5.43
C MET A 86 8.94 -0.09 -6.94
N ASP A 87 9.05 -1.24 -7.60
CA ASP A 87 9.05 -1.31 -9.06
C ASP A 87 7.80 -0.62 -9.64
N GLU A 88 7.98 0.08 -10.76
CA GLU A 88 6.93 0.91 -11.37
C GLU A 88 5.68 0.09 -11.72
N LEU A 89 5.87 -1.09 -12.34
CA LEU A 89 4.77 -1.96 -12.72
C LEU A 89 4.05 -2.51 -11.48
N GLN A 90 4.79 -2.89 -10.45
CA GLN A 90 4.20 -3.36 -9.20
C GLN A 90 3.35 -2.29 -8.53
N ARG A 91 3.88 -1.06 -8.41
CA ARG A 91 3.16 0.10 -7.88
C ARG A 91 1.90 0.38 -8.70
N LEU A 92 2.00 0.40 -10.02
CA LEU A 92 0.86 0.63 -10.91
C LEU A 92 -0.25 -0.42 -10.69
N ILE A 93 0.11 -1.70 -10.66
CA ILE A 93 -0.86 -2.79 -10.43
C ILE A 93 -1.57 -2.62 -9.09
N LEU A 94 -0.83 -2.28 -8.03
CA LEU A 94 -1.39 -2.08 -6.69
C LEU A 94 -2.38 -0.91 -6.65
N ILE A 95 -2.01 0.24 -7.22
CA ILE A 95 -2.90 1.41 -7.28
C ILE A 95 -4.15 1.10 -8.12
N ARG A 96 -4.00 0.47 -9.28
CA ARG A 96 -5.15 0.08 -10.11
C ARG A 96 -6.09 -0.89 -9.40
N CYS A 97 -5.54 -1.87 -8.67
CA CYS A 97 -6.35 -2.86 -7.94
C CYS A 97 -7.06 -2.27 -6.73
N TYR A 98 -6.32 -1.60 -5.85
CA TYR A 98 -6.79 -1.28 -4.50
C TYR A 98 -7.33 0.13 -4.34
N ILE A 99 -6.94 1.07 -5.22
CA ILE A 99 -7.42 2.45 -5.19
C ILE A 99 -8.45 2.69 -6.29
N ASP A 100 -8.14 2.30 -7.53
CA ASP A 100 -9.07 2.50 -8.66
C ASP A 100 -10.13 1.38 -8.76
N GLY A 101 -9.95 0.25 -8.06
CA GLY A 101 -10.90 -0.85 -8.06
C GLY A 101 -11.02 -1.58 -9.41
N LYS A 102 -10.01 -1.47 -10.28
CA LYS A 102 -10.02 -2.12 -11.60
C LYS A 102 -9.97 -3.64 -11.47
N ARG A 103 -10.65 -4.33 -12.39
CA ARG A 103 -10.62 -5.80 -12.49
C ARG A 103 -9.31 -6.27 -13.11
N ASP A 104 -8.86 -7.45 -12.68
CA ASP A 104 -7.59 -8.05 -13.12
C ASP A 104 -7.42 -8.13 -14.63
N MET A 105 -8.47 -8.52 -15.37
CA MET A 105 -8.43 -8.57 -16.84
C MET A 105 -8.20 -7.19 -17.48
N ALA A 106 -8.78 -6.13 -16.91
CA ALA A 106 -8.62 -4.78 -17.45
C ALA A 106 -7.18 -4.27 -17.24
N ILE A 107 -6.59 -4.57 -16.08
CA ILE A 107 -5.21 -4.17 -15.78
C ILE A 107 -4.23 -4.98 -16.62
N ALA A 108 -4.47 -6.28 -16.81
CA ALA A 108 -3.66 -7.13 -17.68
C ALA A 108 -3.61 -6.60 -19.12
N LEU A 109 -4.76 -6.15 -19.65
CA LEU A 109 -4.83 -5.51 -20.97
C LEU A 109 -4.12 -4.14 -21.01
N GLU A 110 -4.34 -3.28 -20.01
CA GLU A 110 -3.68 -1.96 -19.89
C GLU A 110 -2.15 -2.08 -19.85
N THR A 111 -1.64 -3.16 -19.26
CA THR A 111 -0.20 -3.41 -19.09
C THR A 111 0.38 -4.34 -20.16
N ASN A 112 -0.42 -4.74 -21.16
CA ASN A 112 -0.03 -5.65 -22.24
C ASN A 112 0.56 -7.00 -21.76
N TYR A 113 0.03 -7.54 -20.66
CA TYR A 113 0.43 -8.84 -20.12
C TYR A 113 -0.67 -9.88 -20.26
N GLY A 114 -0.26 -11.13 -20.53
CA GLY A 114 -1.16 -12.28 -20.39
C GLY A 114 -1.65 -12.44 -18.95
N ILE A 115 -2.90 -12.86 -18.75
CA ILE A 115 -3.54 -12.92 -17.42
C ILE A 115 -2.76 -13.76 -16.41
N ALA A 116 -2.11 -14.85 -16.85
CA ALA A 116 -1.30 -15.70 -15.97
C ALA A 116 -0.02 -14.98 -15.50
N GLN A 117 0.66 -14.26 -16.40
CA GLN A 117 1.84 -13.47 -16.08
C GLN A 117 1.47 -12.31 -15.16
N TYR A 118 0.40 -11.58 -15.47
CA TYR A 118 -0.15 -10.53 -14.62
C TYR A 118 -0.42 -11.05 -13.20
N LYS A 119 -1.09 -12.20 -13.05
CA LYS A 119 -1.39 -12.77 -11.72
C LYS A 119 -0.14 -13.08 -10.91
N ARG A 120 0.94 -13.55 -11.56
CA ARG A 120 2.24 -13.79 -10.91
C ARG A 120 2.87 -12.48 -10.44
N ILE A 121 2.88 -11.45 -11.28
CA ILE A 121 3.41 -10.12 -10.93
C ILE A 121 2.59 -9.53 -9.78
N LYS A 122 1.25 -9.52 -9.88
CA LYS A 122 0.36 -9.05 -8.83
C LYS A 122 0.63 -9.75 -7.49
N ARG A 123 0.79 -11.07 -7.48
CA ARG A 123 1.13 -11.83 -6.26
C ARG A 123 2.42 -11.30 -5.64
N LYS A 124 3.48 -11.14 -6.45
CA LYS A 124 4.75 -10.57 -5.99
C LYS A 124 4.59 -9.14 -5.46
N SER A 125 3.84 -8.28 -6.16
CA SER A 125 3.57 -6.91 -5.71
C SER A 125 2.89 -6.87 -4.34
N VAL A 126 1.90 -7.74 -4.11
CA VAL A 126 1.18 -7.83 -2.83
C VAL A 126 2.12 -8.27 -1.71
N ILE A 127 2.92 -9.31 -1.95
CA ILE A 127 3.87 -9.83 -0.96
C ILE A 127 4.95 -8.80 -0.65
N GLU A 128 5.50 -8.15 -1.67
CA GLU A 128 6.53 -7.11 -1.52
C GLU A 128 6.00 -5.93 -0.69
N LEU A 129 4.83 -5.38 -1.06
CA LEU A 129 4.22 -4.29 -0.30
C LEU A 129 3.96 -4.73 1.14
N ALA A 130 3.33 -5.89 1.33
CA ALA A 130 3.02 -6.41 2.66
C ALA A 130 4.27 -6.58 3.52
N THR A 131 5.38 -7.00 2.91
CA THR A 131 6.67 -7.15 3.59
C THR A 131 7.22 -5.79 4.02
N ARG A 132 7.20 -4.80 3.12
CA ARG A 132 7.68 -3.44 3.39
C ARG A 132 6.89 -2.74 4.49
N VAL A 133 5.58 -2.97 4.57
CA VAL A 133 4.71 -2.34 5.58
C VAL A 133 4.41 -3.23 6.79
N GLY A 134 5.05 -4.40 6.88
CA GLY A 134 4.98 -5.27 8.06
C GLY A 134 3.64 -5.99 8.29
N VAL A 135 2.88 -6.28 7.24
CA VAL A 135 1.53 -6.89 7.33
C VAL A 135 1.40 -8.28 6.69
N VAL A 136 2.53 -8.93 6.39
CA VAL A 136 2.56 -10.33 5.91
C VAL A 136 2.00 -11.27 6.97
N VAL A 137 1.17 -12.22 6.55
CA VAL A 137 0.68 -13.31 7.41
C VAL A 137 1.39 -14.60 7.05
N LYS A 138 2.00 -15.25 8.05
CA LYS A 138 2.60 -16.58 7.88
C LYS A 138 1.52 -17.65 8.00
N LYS A 139 1.65 -18.72 7.23
CA LYS A 139 0.86 -19.93 7.44
C LYS A 139 1.21 -20.49 8.82
N GLN A 140 0.19 -20.88 9.57
CA GLN A 140 0.38 -21.74 10.72
C GLN A 140 0.58 -23.16 10.18
N PHE A 141 1.73 -23.74 10.45
CA PHE A 141 1.91 -25.18 10.31
C PHE A 141 1.59 -25.74 11.69
N ASP A 142 0.52 -26.52 11.79
CA ASP A 142 0.25 -27.27 13.01
C ASP A 142 1.42 -28.23 13.22
N GLU A 143 2.21 -28.00 14.27
CA GLU A 143 3.11 -29.03 14.79
C GLU A 143 2.23 -30.15 15.31
N VAL A 144 2.05 -31.20 14.49
CA VAL A 144 1.42 -32.44 14.92
C VAL A 144 2.28 -33.00 16.06
N SER A 145 1.79 -32.82 17.29
CA SER A 145 2.36 -33.39 18.52
C SER A 145 2.15 -34.89 18.60
#